data_AF-A0A9D9C9Y1-F1
#
_entry.id   AF-A0A9D9C9Y1-F1
#
_cell.length_a   1.000
_cell.length_b   1.000
_cell.length_c   1.000
_cell.angle_alpha   90.00
_cell.angle_beta   90.00
_cell.angle_gamma   90.00
#
_symmetry.space_group_name_H-M   'P 1'
#
loop_
_entity.id
_entity.type
_entity.pdbx_description
1 polymer ?
#
loop_
_entity_poly.entity_id
_entity_poly.type
_entity_poly.pdbx_seq_one_letter_code
_entity_poly.pdbx_strand_id
1 'polypeptide(L)'
;KKGGVIENLIDANSPVESRLFDNQQGQGVFLPTFVSPTDCKNVLIEGITLERTPMWNVVPVYCDGVIIRGITVRSVGIPRGDGIDIESTRNVLIEYCTLSCGDDCFTMKAGRAEDGLRVNKPTENVVVRYCLAQQGHGGITCGSETAGVIRNLYLHDCVFDGTGAGIRFKTRRNRGGGGENITYERVRMILRGDAFNWDMLGSKMYVGELAVRFPALEMTPLTPFYRNIVARDIYVESCKYFVKAKGIPESPLSGVRIENVRVDHSQRLMSLYDVDDIVLKQVTVHSPDTVVEINNGKKVKFIKTKINHEEGKKTHYELKDAQLEL
;
A
#
# COMPACT_ATOMS: atom_id res chain seq x y z
N LYS A 1 9.11 24.49 12.48
CA LYS A 1 7.96 24.70 11.56
C LYS A 1 6.99 23.54 11.75
N LYS A 2 5.72 23.78 12.11
CA LYS A 2 4.69 22.72 12.14
C LYS A 2 4.68 22.07 10.75
N GLY A 3 4.79 20.74 10.69
CA GLY A 3 4.87 20.00 9.44
C GLY A 3 3.65 20.26 8.57
N GLY A 4 3.85 20.96 7.47
CA GLY A 4 2.85 21.07 6.41
C GLY A 4 2.95 19.87 5.47
N VAL A 5 1.85 19.53 4.81
CA VAL A 5 1.87 18.60 3.67
C VAL A 5 2.45 19.31 2.45
N ILE A 6 3.12 18.57 1.55
CA ILE A 6 3.90 19.15 0.43
C ILE A 6 3.03 20.01 -0.50
N GLU A 7 1.75 19.67 -0.62
CA GLU A 7 0.74 20.39 -1.40
C GLU A 7 0.54 21.84 -0.93
N ASN A 8 0.86 22.16 0.33
CA ASN A 8 0.79 23.52 0.86
C ASN A 8 2.11 24.29 0.70
N LEU A 9 3.19 23.59 0.32
CA LEU A 9 4.53 24.15 0.17
C LEU A 9 4.88 24.42 -1.29
N ILE A 10 4.36 23.60 -2.21
CA ILE A 10 4.65 23.67 -3.64
C ILE A 10 3.33 23.87 -4.38
N ASP A 11 3.21 25.00 -5.09
CA ASP A 11 2.08 25.25 -5.98
C ASP A 11 2.16 24.33 -7.20
N ALA A 12 1.20 23.41 -7.33
CA ALA A 12 1.13 22.45 -8.43
C ALA A 12 0.94 23.11 -9.80
N ASN A 13 0.46 24.37 -9.86
CA ASN A 13 0.29 25.12 -11.10
C ASN A 13 1.56 25.87 -11.53
N SER A 14 2.51 26.05 -10.63
CA SER A 14 3.79 26.70 -10.96
C SER A 14 4.61 25.81 -11.92
N PRO A 15 5.32 26.39 -12.90
CA PRO A 15 6.26 25.64 -13.74
C PRO A 15 7.32 24.92 -12.90
N VAL A 16 7.72 23.71 -13.29
CA VAL A 16 8.63 22.87 -12.49
C VAL A 16 9.97 23.57 -12.25
N GLU A 17 10.49 24.25 -13.26
CA GLU A 17 11.72 25.03 -13.24
C GLU A 17 11.71 26.19 -12.21
N SER A 18 10.54 26.61 -11.74
CA SER A 18 10.39 27.66 -10.72
C SER A 18 10.34 27.13 -9.29
N ARG A 19 10.28 25.80 -9.09
CA ARG A 19 10.12 25.14 -7.79
C ARG A 19 11.48 24.88 -7.12
N LEU A 20 12.23 25.93 -6.86
CA LEU A 20 13.61 25.85 -6.36
C LEU A 20 13.70 25.75 -4.83
N PHE A 21 14.10 24.59 -4.30
CA PHE A 21 14.26 24.31 -2.86
C PHE A 21 15.71 23.94 -2.49
N ASP A 22 16.64 24.82 -2.87
CA ASP A 22 18.08 24.66 -2.72
C ASP A 22 18.70 25.58 -1.66
N ASN A 23 17.85 26.25 -0.86
CA ASN A 23 18.22 27.26 0.14
C ASN A 23 18.87 28.54 -0.40
N GLN A 24 18.97 28.76 -1.72
CA GLN A 24 19.55 30.00 -2.25
C GLN A 24 18.67 31.24 -2.00
N GLN A 25 17.35 31.05 -1.93
CA GLN A 25 16.38 32.12 -1.71
C GLN A 25 15.78 32.11 -0.30
N GLY A 26 16.48 31.51 0.68
CA GLY A 26 15.98 31.37 2.06
C GLY A 26 14.85 30.33 2.24
N GLN A 27 14.59 29.53 1.20
CA GLN A 27 13.66 28.41 1.24
C GLN A 27 14.27 27.20 1.97
N GLY A 28 13.44 26.27 2.46
CA GLY A 28 13.96 25.03 3.05
C GLY A 28 14.58 24.10 2.01
N VAL A 29 15.37 23.13 2.45
CA VAL A 29 15.92 22.05 1.60
C VAL A 29 15.14 20.76 1.85
N PHE A 30 14.75 20.06 0.78
CA PHE A 30 14.23 18.71 0.87
C PHE A 30 15.36 17.69 0.86
N LEU A 31 15.21 16.60 1.63
CA LEU A 31 16.18 15.51 1.61
C LEU A 31 16.14 14.84 0.23
N PRO A 32 17.31 14.57 -0.38
CA PRO A 32 17.36 13.90 -1.67
C PRO A 32 17.04 12.41 -1.52
N THR A 33 16.46 11.83 -2.57
CA THR A 33 16.47 10.38 -2.82
C THR A 33 17.88 9.92 -3.15
N PHE A 34 18.21 8.65 -2.91
CA PHE A 34 19.60 8.18 -3.06
C PHE A 34 19.96 7.68 -4.47
N VAL A 35 19.50 6.50 -4.91
CA VAL A 35 19.67 6.01 -6.29
C VAL A 35 18.39 6.26 -7.06
N SER A 36 18.34 7.33 -7.86
CA SER A 36 17.10 7.83 -8.48
C SER A 36 17.25 8.09 -9.98
N PRO A 37 17.35 7.04 -10.82
CA PRO A 37 17.31 7.21 -12.26
C PRO A 37 15.97 7.83 -12.65
N THR A 38 16.02 8.95 -13.38
CA THR A 38 14.85 9.72 -13.77
C THR A 38 14.78 9.81 -15.29
N ASP A 39 13.62 9.50 -15.86
CA ASP A 39 13.36 9.53 -17.32
C ASP A 39 14.35 8.68 -18.14
N CYS A 40 14.74 7.52 -17.59
CA CYS A 40 15.71 6.61 -18.18
C CYS A 40 15.04 5.41 -18.86
N LYS A 41 15.79 4.73 -19.74
CA LYS A 41 15.39 3.45 -20.36
C LYS A 41 16.45 2.38 -20.12
N ASN A 42 16.04 1.13 -19.97
CA ASN A 42 16.94 -0.03 -19.81
C ASN A 42 17.90 0.12 -18.61
N VAL A 43 17.32 0.29 -17.42
CA VAL A 43 18.06 0.47 -16.16
C VAL A 43 18.32 -0.87 -15.49
N LEU A 44 19.55 -1.12 -15.07
CA LEU A 44 19.94 -2.24 -14.21
C LEU A 44 20.54 -1.71 -12.90
N ILE A 45 20.01 -2.16 -11.77
CA ILE A 45 20.56 -1.92 -10.43
C ILE A 45 20.76 -3.28 -9.77
N GLU A 46 22.00 -3.71 -9.56
CA GLU A 46 22.29 -5.09 -9.14
C GLU A 46 23.37 -5.19 -8.08
N GLY A 47 23.16 -6.07 -7.09
CA GLY A 47 24.19 -6.54 -6.15
C GLY A 47 24.68 -5.52 -5.11
N ILE A 48 24.18 -4.30 -5.13
CA ILE A 48 24.59 -3.25 -4.18
C ILE A 48 23.92 -3.41 -2.81
N THR A 49 24.62 -2.94 -1.77
CA THR A 49 24.04 -2.76 -0.43
C THR A 49 23.95 -1.26 -0.13
N LEU A 50 22.77 -0.81 0.31
CA LEU A 50 22.52 0.57 0.73
C LEU A 50 22.29 0.61 2.24
N GLU A 51 23.03 1.48 2.94
CA GLU A 51 22.95 1.63 4.40
C GLU A 51 22.81 3.10 4.79
N ARG A 52 21.94 3.40 5.76
CA ARG A 52 21.81 4.73 6.39
C ARG A 52 21.64 5.89 5.38
N THR A 53 20.85 5.69 4.34
CA THR A 53 20.51 6.74 3.36
C THR A 53 19.73 7.89 3.99
N PRO A 54 19.77 9.11 3.41
CA PRO A 54 19.07 10.26 3.99
C PRO A 54 17.53 10.17 3.88
N MET A 55 17.01 9.48 2.86
CA MET A 55 15.58 9.28 2.58
C MET A 55 15.42 7.97 1.78
N TRP A 56 14.49 7.92 0.83
CA TRP A 56 14.21 6.78 -0.05
C TRP A 56 15.47 6.28 -0.76
N ASN A 57 15.68 4.96 -0.75
CA ASN A 57 16.92 4.34 -1.18
C ASN A 57 17.01 4.21 -2.70
N VAL A 58 16.09 3.48 -3.34
CA VAL A 58 16.10 3.23 -4.78
C VAL A 58 14.78 3.71 -5.39
N VAL A 59 14.83 4.72 -6.25
CA VAL A 59 13.65 5.44 -6.74
C VAL A 59 13.69 5.65 -8.25
N PRO A 60 13.42 4.64 -9.09
CA PRO A 60 13.21 4.87 -10.52
C PRO A 60 11.98 5.74 -10.75
N VAL A 61 12.17 6.89 -11.39
CA VAL A 61 11.11 7.84 -11.73
C VAL A 61 10.96 7.95 -13.24
N TYR A 62 9.74 7.80 -13.77
CA TYR A 62 9.46 7.93 -15.21
C TYR A 62 10.29 7.01 -16.13
N CYS A 63 10.77 5.89 -15.61
CA CYS A 63 11.62 4.98 -16.37
C CYS A 63 10.81 3.95 -17.18
N ASP A 64 11.47 3.34 -18.17
CA ASP A 64 10.92 2.24 -18.97
C ASP A 64 11.94 1.10 -19.12
N GLY A 65 11.60 -0.07 -18.60
CA GLY A 65 12.50 -1.22 -18.57
C GLY A 65 13.51 -1.10 -17.43
N VAL A 66 13.13 -1.58 -16.25
CA VAL A 66 13.97 -1.51 -15.03
C VAL A 66 14.12 -2.91 -14.43
N ILE A 67 15.36 -3.31 -14.14
CA ILE A 67 15.67 -4.51 -13.37
C ILE A 67 16.39 -4.10 -12.09
N ILE A 68 15.84 -4.48 -10.95
CA ILE A 68 16.47 -4.34 -9.64
C ILE A 68 16.67 -5.74 -9.07
N ARG A 69 17.93 -6.17 -8.95
CA ARG A 69 18.26 -7.56 -8.63
C ARG A 69 19.26 -7.68 -7.50
N GLY A 70 19.00 -8.57 -6.54
CA GLY A 70 20.01 -8.97 -5.56
C GLY A 70 20.49 -7.83 -4.65
N ILE A 71 19.73 -6.74 -4.53
CA ILE A 71 20.14 -5.61 -3.70
C ILE A 71 19.77 -5.85 -2.24
N THR A 72 20.52 -5.20 -1.35
CA THR A 72 20.22 -5.18 0.08
C THR A 72 20.02 -3.75 0.57
N VAL A 73 18.95 -3.49 1.33
CA VAL A 73 18.73 -2.19 2.00
C VAL A 73 18.71 -2.38 3.51
N ARG A 74 19.46 -1.54 4.23
CA ARG A 74 19.46 -1.45 5.69
C ARG A 74 19.30 0.01 6.14
N SER A 75 18.05 0.42 6.35
CA SER A 75 17.67 1.79 6.73
C SER A 75 16.73 1.84 7.94
N VAL A 76 16.68 0.79 8.76
CA VAL A 76 15.88 0.77 10.00
C VAL A 76 16.20 1.99 10.87
N GLY A 77 15.15 2.66 11.36
CA GLY A 77 15.25 3.85 12.19
C GLY A 77 15.45 5.17 11.42
N ILE A 78 15.61 5.12 10.10
CA ILE A 78 15.65 6.31 9.24
C ILE A 78 14.22 6.74 8.87
N PRO A 79 13.75 7.94 9.25
CA PRO A 79 12.44 8.44 8.85
C PRO A 79 12.33 8.59 7.33
N ARG A 80 11.27 8.07 6.71
CA ARG A 80 11.12 8.00 5.23
C ARG A 80 12.31 7.29 4.57
N GLY A 81 12.84 6.27 5.25
CA GLY A 81 13.89 5.40 4.77
C GLY A 81 13.33 4.20 4.02
N ASP A 82 12.45 4.45 3.04
CA ASP A 82 11.83 3.43 2.18
C ASP A 82 12.91 2.67 1.37
N GLY A 83 12.61 1.42 1.00
CA GLY A 83 13.55 0.53 0.31
C GLY A 83 13.60 0.75 -1.20
N ILE A 84 12.56 0.30 -1.90
CA ILE A 84 12.44 0.48 -3.35
C ILE A 84 11.10 1.16 -3.62
N ASP A 85 11.14 2.34 -4.23
CA ASP A 85 9.98 3.12 -4.64
C ASP A 85 9.91 3.20 -6.16
N ILE A 86 8.95 2.51 -6.77
CA ILE A 86 8.70 2.62 -8.21
C ILE A 86 7.70 3.77 -8.43
N GLU A 87 8.17 4.86 -9.03
CA GLU A 87 7.42 6.10 -9.17
C GLU A 87 7.13 6.39 -10.65
N SER A 88 5.85 6.28 -11.05
CA SER A 88 5.39 6.48 -12.43
C SER A 88 6.28 5.80 -13.50
N THR A 89 6.71 4.57 -13.21
CA THR A 89 7.69 3.80 -14.00
C THR A 89 7.05 2.51 -14.50
N ARG A 90 7.44 2.05 -15.69
CA ARG A 90 6.84 0.86 -16.32
C ARG A 90 7.83 -0.22 -16.72
N ASN A 91 7.32 -1.45 -16.85
CA ASN A 91 8.08 -2.64 -17.25
C ASN A 91 9.23 -2.90 -16.26
N VAL A 92 8.87 -3.27 -15.04
CA VAL A 92 9.79 -3.38 -13.91
C VAL A 92 9.86 -4.82 -13.41
N LEU A 93 11.08 -5.31 -13.17
CA LEU A 93 11.36 -6.55 -12.48
C LEU A 93 12.19 -6.27 -11.22
N ILE A 94 11.68 -6.69 -10.06
CA ILE A 94 12.38 -6.67 -8.78
C ILE A 94 12.54 -8.12 -8.32
N GLU A 95 13.77 -8.60 -8.12
CA GLU A 95 13.99 -9.98 -7.69
C GLU A 95 15.23 -10.21 -6.82
N TYR A 96 15.17 -11.21 -5.93
CA TYR A 96 16.26 -11.60 -5.05
C TYR A 96 16.74 -10.49 -4.09
N CYS A 97 15.88 -9.51 -3.80
CA CYS A 97 16.22 -8.38 -2.93
C CYS A 97 15.90 -8.67 -1.46
N THR A 98 16.72 -8.14 -0.55
CA THR A 98 16.49 -8.19 0.90
C THR A 98 16.40 -6.77 1.46
N LEU A 99 15.24 -6.38 1.98
CA LEU A 99 14.99 -5.01 2.42
C LEU A 99 14.65 -4.98 3.91
N SER A 100 15.39 -4.20 4.70
CA SER A 100 15.07 -3.87 6.09
C SER A 100 15.09 -2.35 6.26
N CYS A 101 13.91 -1.76 6.32
CA CYS A 101 13.67 -0.35 6.12
C CYS A 101 13.16 0.39 7.37
N GLY A 102 13.38 1.71 7.36
CA GLY A 102 12.78 2.62 8.35
C GLY A 102 11.33 2.96 8.05
N ASP A 103 10.89 2.79 6.81
CA ASP A 103 9.51 2.94 6.34
C ASP A 103 9.09 1.73 5.48
N ASP A 104 8.36 1.90 4.37
CA ASP A 104 7.91 0.81 3.50
C ASP A 104 9.08 0.09 2.78
N CYS A 105 8.98 -1.24 2.58
CA CYS A 105 10.01 -2.03 1.90
C CYS A 105 9.90 -1.90 0.38
N PHE A 106 8.87 -2.51 -0.22
CA PHE A 106 8.55 -2.37 -1.64
C PHE A 106 7.37 -1.41 -1.79
N THR A 107 7.53 -0.33 -2.54
CA THR A 107 6.52 0.72 -2.66
C THR A 107 6.24 1.04 -4.12
N MET A 108 4.96 1.09 -4.49
CA MET A 108 4.50 1.53 -5.81
C MET A 108 3.82 2.88 -5.66
N LYS A 109 4.21 3.85 -6.50
CA LYS A 109 3.72 5.22 -6.50
C LYS A 109 3.50 5.72 -7.92
N ALA A 110 2.65 6.71 -8.12
CA ALA A 110 2.31 7.26 -9.43
C ALA A 110 1.98 8.76 -9.37
N GLY A 111 2.78 9.56 -8.65
CA GLY A 111 2.58 10.98 -8.46
C GLY A 111 1.48 11.28 -7.44
N ARG A 112 1.37 12.55 -7.07
CA ARG A 112 0.52 12.98 -5.95
C ARG A 112 -0.40 14.13 -6.33
N ALA A 113 -1.69 13.94 -6.08
CA ALA A 113 -2.71 14.99 -6.19
C ALA A 113 -2.65 15.71 -7.55
N GLU A 114 -2.82 17.02 -7.58
CA GLU A 114 -2.88 17.82 -8.80
C GLU A 114 -1.60 17.72 -9.63
N ASP A 115 -0.42 17.68 -9.01
CA ASP A 115 0.85 17.58 -9.74
C ASP A 115 1.02 16.19 -10.38
N GLY A 116 0.62 15.14 -9.67
CA GLY A 116 0.59 13.79 -10.21
C GLY A 116 -0.42 13.63 -11.35
N LEU A 117 -1.61 14.22 -11.24
CA LEU A 117 -2.61 14.25 -12.30
C LEU A 117 -2.17 15.08 -13.52
N ARG A 118 -1.40 16.15 -13.30
CA ARG A 118 -0.82 16.95 -14.39
C ARG A 118 0.15 16.11 -15.24
N VAL A 119 0.98 15.28 -14.59
CA VAL A 119 1.92 14.38 -15.30
C VAL A 119 1.20 13.16 -15.87
N ASN A 120 0.25 12.61 -15.11
CA ASN A 120 -0.61 11.48 -15.48
C ASN A 120 0.12 10.24 -16.02
N LYS A 121 1.29 9.91 -15.43
CA LYS A 121 2.05 8.70 -15.78
C LYS A 121 1.79 7.59 -14.75
N PRO A 122 1.34 6.40 -15.16
CA PRO A 122 1.12 5.29 -14.23
C PRO A 122 2.43 4.65 -13.78
N THR A 123 2.38 3.93 -12.67
CA THR A 123 3.28 2.80 -12.43
C THR A 123 2.60 1.53 -12.91
N GLU A 124 3.20 0.84 -13.88
CA GLU A 124 2.54 -0.29 -14.52
C GLU A 124 3.46 -1.41 -14.99
N ASN A 125 2.93 -2.63 -15.03
CA ASN A 125 3.64 -3.84 -15.45
C ASN A 125 4.86 -4.08 -14.56
N VAL A 126 4.59 -4.30 -13.27
CA VAL A 126 5.61 -4.53 -12.24
C VAL A 126 5.53 -5.96 -11.75
N VAL A 127 6.67 -6.65 -11.74
CA VAL A 127 6.82 -7.97 -11.13
C VAL A 127 7.78 -7.87 -9.96
N VAL A 128 7.37 -8.39 -8.79
CA VAL A 128 8.21 -8.53 -7.60
C VAL A 128 8.27 -10.01 -7.23
N ARG A 129 9.46 -10.62 -7.17
CA ARG A 129 9.57 -12.05 -6.88
C ARG A 129 10.81 -12.48 -6.13
N TYR A 130 10.72 -13.57 -5.37
CA TYR A 130 11.86 -14.15 -4.67
C TYR A 130 12.57 -13.17 -3.72
N CYS A 131 11.79 -12.30 -3.07
CA CYS A 131 12.29 -11.24 -2.21
C CYS A 131 11.98 -11.49 -0.72
N LEU A 132 12.80 -10.88 0.12
CA LEU A 132 12.62 -10.83 1.57
C LEU A 132 12.39 -9.37 2.01
N ALA A 133 11.21 -9.08 2.56
CA ALA A 133 10.98 -7.84 3.30
C ALA A 133 11.09 -8.15 4.80
N GLN A 134 12.01 -7.49 5.50
CA GLN A 134 12.20 -7.64 6.93
C GLN A 134 11.46 -6.52 7.69
N GLN A 135 12.11 -5.85 8.64
CA GLN A 135 11.51 -4.71 9.32
C GLN A 135 11.17 -3.59 8.33
N GLY A 136 9.96 -3.05 8.44
CA GLY A 136 9.47 -1.90 7.65
C GLY A 136 8.03 -1.59 8.02
N HIS A 137 7.46 -0.48 7.53
CA HIS A 137 6.06 -0.13 7.75
C HIS A 137 5.09 -1.00 6.93
N GLY A 138 5.50 -1.42 5.74
CA GLY A 138 4.78 -2.35 4.86
C GLY A 138 5.75 -3.27 4.13
N GLY A 139 5.38 -4.53 3.96
CA GLY A 139 6.14 -5.47 3.12
C GLY A 139 6.04 -5.05 1.67
N ILE A 140 4.81 -4.90 1.18
CA ILE A 140 4.53 -4.19 -0.07
C ILE A 140 3.42 -3.17 0.14
N THR A 141 3.65 -1.96 -0.38
CA THR A 141 2.76 -0.81 -0.23
C THR A 141 2.41 -0.20 -1.59
N CYS A 142 1.13 -0.06 -1.90
CA CYS A 142 0.68 0.81 -2.99
C CYS A 142 0.27 2.17 -2.42
N GLY A 143 0.95 3.25 -2.84
CA GLY A 143 0.67 4.63 -2.46
C GLY A 143 1.54 5.20 -1.32
N SER A 144 1.20 6.37 -0.76
CA SER A 144 -0.06 7.11 -0.93
C SER A 144 -0.13 8.00 -2.18
N GLU A 145 0.99 8.19 -2.86
CA GLU A 145 1.14 8.92 -4.12
C GLU A 145 0.61 8.05 -5.27
N THR A 146 -0.65 8.25 -5.67
CA THR A 146 -1.38 7.32 -6.55
C THR A 146 -2.03 7.98 -7.77
N ALA A 147 -1.77 9.26 -8.02
CA ALA A 147 -2.53 10.10 -8.95
C ALA A 147 -2.64 9.53 -10.38
N GLY A 148 -1.53 9.05 -10.94
CA GLY A 148 -1.40 8.46 -12.27
C GLY A 148 -1.84 7.00 -12.35
N VAL A 149 -2.35 6.42 -11.26
CA VAL A 149 -2.77 5.02 -11.10
C VAL A 149 -1.60 4.04 -11.04
N ILE A 150 -1.69 3.10 -10.10
CA ILE A 150 -0.82 1.91 -10.00
C ILE A 150 -1.58 0.72 -10.59
N ARG A 151 -1.07 0.07 -11.63
CA ARG A 151 -1.79 -1.04 -12.27
C ARG A 151 -0.90 -2.19 -12.73
N ASN A 152 -1.47 -3.37 -12.88
CA ASN A 152 -0.76 -4.56 -13.39
C ASN A 152 0.49 -4.86 -12.54
N LEU A 153 0.29 -5.01 -11.22
CA LEU A 153 1.32 -5.45 -10.28
C LEU A 153 1.12 -6.93 -9.99
N TYR A 154 2.20 -7.71 -10.11
CA TYR A 154 2.23 -9.11 -9.70
C TYR A 154 3.40 -9.35 -8.74
N LEU A 155 3.09 -9.65 -7.48
CA LEU A 155 4.08 -10.07 -6.50
C LEU A 155 3.90 -11.55 -6.17
N HIS A 156 4.99 -12.31 -6.23
CA HIS A 156 4.94 -13.73 -5.90
C HIS A 156 6.20 -14.32 -5.28
N ASP A 157 6.04 -15.42 -4.53
CA ASP A 157 7.16 -16.17 -3.93
C ASP A 157 8.05 -15.27 -3.05
N CYS A 158 7.43 -14.53 -2.14
CA CYS A 158 8.11 -13.59 -1.24
C CYS A 158 7.87 -13.95 0.23
N VAL A 159 8.75 -13.47 1.10
CA VAL A 159 8.64 -13.59 2.56
C VAL A 159 8.63 -12.21 3.19
N PHE A 160 7.66 -11.95 4.06
CA PHE A 160 7.58 -10.73 4.87
C PHE A 160 7.77 -11.10 6.34
N ASP A 161 8.88 -10.69 6.93
CA ASP A 161 9.30 -11.08 8.29
C ASP A 161 9.62 -9.85 9.15
N GLY A 162 8.63 -9.42 9.94
CA GLY A 162 8.73 -8.29 10.84
C GLY A 162 8.21 -6.96 10.28
N THR A 163 7.49 -6.97 9.16
CA THR A 163 6.85 -5.74 8.64
C THR A 163 5.64 -5.32 9.50
N GLY A 164 5.33 -4.02 9.52
CA GLY A 164 4.18 -3.44 10.22
C GLY A 164 2.84 -3.69 9.50
N ALA A 165 2.90 -4.01 8.22
CA ALA A 165 1.79 -4.57 7.45
C ALA A 165 2.35 -5.50 6.37
N GLY A 166 1.60 -6.54 6.00
CA GLY A 166 1.97 -7.42 4.90
C GLY A 166 1.74 -6.74 3.56
N ILE A 167 0.48 -6.79 3.11
CA ILE A 167 0.00 -6.13 1.89
C ILE A 167 -0.76 -4.87 2.30
N ARG A 168 -0.26 -3.72 1.85
CA ARG A 168 -0.73 -2.41 2.28
C ARG A 168 -1.14 -1.53 1.09
N PHE A 169 -2.23 -0.81 1.27
CA PHE A 169 -2.74 0.16 0.31
C PHE A 169 -3.04 1.45 1.04
N LYS A 170 -2.48 2.54 0.51
CA LYS A 170 -2.69 3.89 1.04
C LYS A 170 -3.20 4.77 -0.08
N THR A 171 -4.22 5.53 0.21
CA THR A 171 -4.63 6.69 -0.57
C THR A 171 -5.43 7.61 0.34
N ARG A 172 -5.96 8.69 -0.20
CA ARG A 172 -6.87 9.61 0.48
C ARG A 172 -7.42 10.58 -0.53
N ARG A 173 -8.56 11.19 -0.23
CA ARG A 173 -8.88 12.50 -0.82
C ARG A 173 -7.74 13.44 -0.42
N ASN A 174 -7.10 14.19 -1.31
CA ASN A 174 -7.32 14.46 -2.73
C ASN A 174 -6.23 13.84 -3.63
N ARG A 175 -5.87 12.56 -3.47
CA ARG A 175 -4.69 11.98 -4.15
C ARG A 175 -4.88 11.79 -5.66
N GLY A 176 -6.11 11.56 -6.11
CA GLY A 176 -6.39 11.12 -7.48
C GLY A 176 -5.93 9.69 -7.75
N GLY A 177 -6.39 9.13 -8.87
CA GLY A 177 -5.99 7.80 -9.33
C GLY A 177 -6.29 6.69 -8.31
N GLY A 178 -5.25 5.97 -7.88
CA GLY A 178 -5.38 4.82 -6.99
C GLY A 178 -4.70 3.58 -7.55
N GLY A 179 -5.38 2.44 -7.60
CA GLY A 179 -4.81 1.26 -8.24
C GLY A 179 -5.77 0.14 -8.60
N GLU A 180 -5.37 -0.65 -9.59
CA GLU A 180 -6.17 -1.75 -10.13
C GLU A 180 -5.36 -2.89 -10.74
N ASN A 181 -5.96 -4.09 -10.82
CA ASN A 181 -5.34 -5.27 -11.42
C ASN A 181 -4.04 -5.64 -10.71
N ILE A 182 -4.15 -5.95 -9.43
CA ILE A 182 -3.02 -6.21 -8.54
C ILE A 182 -3.15 -7.63 -7.98
N THR A 183 -2.12 -8.45 -8.16
CA THR A 183 -2.10 -9.85 -7.72
C THR A 183 -0.95 -10.10 -6.77
N TYR A 184 -1.24 -10.72 -5.63
CA TYR A 184 -0.28 -11.26 -4.68
C TYR A 184 -0.46 -12.77 -4.58
N GLU A 185 0.62 -13.53 -4.69
CA GLU A 185 0.54 -14.99 -4.74
C GLU A 185 1.71 -15.66 -4.03
N ARG A 186 1.50 -16.78 -3.30
CA ARG A 186 2.59 -17.53 -2.65
C ARG A 186 3.46 -16.63 -1.75
N VAL A 187 2.83 -16.02 -0.74
CA VAL A 187 3.52 -15.16 0.23
C VAL A 187 3.44 -15.74 1.63
N ARG A 188 4.58 -15.78 2.33
CA ARG A 188 4.66 -16.14 3.75
C ARG A 188 4.87 -14.88 4.58
N MET A 189 4.13 -14.74 5.68
CA MET A 189 4.12 -13.51 6.48
C MET A 189 4.23 -13.77 7.99
N ILE A 190 5.16 -13.09 8.66
CA ILE A 190 5.28 -12.95 10.11
C ILE A 190 5.23 -11.44 10.38
N LEU A 191 4.14 -10.92 10.94
CA LEU A 191 3.86 -9.49 10.93
C LEU A 191 3.76 -8.91 12.33
N ARG A 192 4.27 -7.69 12.49
CA ARG A 192 4.06 -6.86 13.70
C ARG A 192 2.73 -6.11 13.67
N GLY A 193 2.06 -6.06 12.52
CA GLY A 193 0.76 -5.43 12.36
C GLY A 193 -0.14 -6.18 11.38
N ASP A 194 -0.77 -5.49 10.44
CA ASP A 194 -1.95 -6.01 9.72
C ASP A 194 -1.57 -6.86 8.49
N ALA A 195 -2.24 -7.99 8.24
CA ALA A 195 -1.96 -8.82 7.06
C ALA A 195 -2.41 -8.14 5.76
N PHE A 196 -3.66 -7.69 5.71
CA PHE A 196 -4.20 -6.91 4.60
C PHE A 196 -4.74 -5.58 5.11
N ASN A 197 -4.14 -4.48 4.65
CA ASN A 197 -4.47 -3.14 5.13
C ASN A 197 -4.82 -2.21 3.97
N TRP A 198 -6.02 -1.62 4.00
CA TRP A 198 -6.40 -0.50 3.14
C TRP A 198 -6.73 0.72 4.01
N ASP A 199 -5.94 1.77 3.89
CA ASP A 199 -6.20 3.08 4.47
C ASP A 199 -6.46 4.08 3.33
N MET A 200 -7.74 4.19 2.93
CA MET A 200 -8.17 5.09 1.86
C MET A 200 -8.79 6.38 2.38
N LEU A 201 -9.35 6.42 3.60
CA LEU A 201 -9.94 7.65 4.13
C LEU A 201 -8.91 8.58 4.77
N GLY A 202 -7.81 8.02 5.31
CA GLY A 202 -6.83 8.75 6.09
C GLY A 202 -7.36 9.24 7.44
N SER A 203 -6.72 10.30 7.96
CA SER A 203 -7.05 10.91 9.25
C SER A 203 -7.05 12.44 9.19
N LYS A 204 -7.77 13.08 10.12
CA LYS A 204 -7.85 14.54 10.22
C LYS A 204 -6.48 15.21 10.34
N MET A 205 -5.50 14.51 10.92
CA MET A 205 -4.12 15.00 11.01
C MET A 205 -3.49 15.29 9.64
N TYR A 206 -3.78 14.47 8.63
CA TYR A 206 -3.11 14.57 7.33
C TYR A 206 -3.95 15.26 6.25
N VAL A 207 -5.27 15.17 6.32
CA VAL A 207 -6.17 15.67 5.27
C VAL A 207 -7.35 16.49 5.82
N GLY A 208 -7.34 16.82 7.12
CA GLY A 208 -8.37 17.66 7.73
C GLY A 208 -9.78 17.08 7.57
N GLU A 209 -10.72 17.93 7.16
CA GLU A 209 -12.13 17.56 6.98
C GLU A 209 -12.35 16.56 5.83
N LEU A 210 -11.39 16.36 4.93
CA LEU A 210 -11.48 15.31 3.91
C LEU A 210 -11.43 13.89 4.50
N ALA A 211 -11.03 13.74 5.78
CA ALA A 211 -11.09 12.47 6.51
C ALA A 211 -12.47 12.16 7.09
N VAL A 212 -13.45 13.06 6.92
CA VAL A 212 -14.84 12.81 7.31
C VAL A 212 -15.44 11.77 6.38
N ARG A 213 -16.15 10.80 6.99
CA ARG A 213 -16.78 9.70 6.27
C ARG A 213 -18.10 10.13 5.63
N PHE A 214 -18.99 10.75 6.40
CA PHE A 214 -20.33 11.14 5.93
C PHE A 214 -20.60 12.64 6.11
N PRO A 215 -21.40 13.27 5.22
CA PRO A 215 -22.00 12.68 4.02
C PRO A 215 -20.95 12.29 2.97
N ALA A 216 -21.30 11.37 2.06
CA ALA A 216 -20.45 11.04 0.92
C ALA A 216 -20.23 12.30 0.07
N LEU A 217 -19.01 12.49 -0.43
CA LEU A 217 -18.67 13.68 -1.23
C LEU A 217 -18.93 13.41 -2.71
N GLU A 218 -19.03 14.49 -3.49
CA GLU A 218 -19.05 14.38 -4.95
C GLU A 218 -17.72 13.80 -5.46
N MET A 219 -17.79 12.92 -6.45
CA MET A 219 -16.60 12.38 -7.08
C MET A 219 -15.91 13.44 -7.94
N THR A 220 -14.60 13.57 -7.78
CA THR A 220 -13.75 14.48 -8.56
C THR A 220 -12.60 13.69 -9.19
N PRO A 221 -11.79 14.28 -10.09
CA PRO A 221 -10.56 13.64 -10.56
C PRO A 221 -9.57 13.26 -9.44
N LEU A 222 -9.70 13.90 -8.27
CA LEU A 222 -8.86 13.66 -7.09
C LEU A 222 -9.46 12.61 -6.13
N THR A 223 -10.64 12.06 -6.44
CA THR A 223 -11.25 10.95 -5.71
C THR A 223 -10.57 9.64 -6.13
N PRO A 224 -9.79 8.99 -5.25
CA PRO A 224 -9.04 7.80 -5.63
C PRO A 224 -9.88 6.53 -5.50
N PHE A 225 -9.45 5.45 -6.17
CA PHE A 225 -10.09 4.13 -6.10
C PHE A 225 -9.07 3.01 -5.87
N TYR A 226 -9.50 1.91 -5.26
CA TYR A 226 -8.79 0.64 -5.34
C TYR A 226 -9.75 -0.45 -5.77
N ARG A 227 -9.39 -1.19 -6.83
CA ARG A 227 -10.24 -2.27 -7.34
C ARG A 227 -9.47 -3.44 -7.95
N ASN A 228 -10.14 -4.57 -8.19
CA ASN A 228 -9.57 -5.73 -8.89
C ASN A 228 -8.25 -6.20 -8.26
N ILE A 229 -8.31 -6.57 -6.98
CA ILE A 229 -7.15 -7.02 -6.20
C ILE A 229 -7.35 -8.48 -5.84
N VAL A 230 -6.35 -9.31 -6.14
CA VAL A 230 -6.34 -10.73 -5.82
C VAL A 230 -5.16 -11.04 -4.90
N ALA A 231 -5.41 -11.72 -3.81
CA ALA A 231 -4.39 -12.24 -2.91
C ALA A 231 -4.67 -13.72 -2.68
N ARG A 232 -3.77 -14.60 -3.11
CA ARG A 232 -4.00 -16.04 -3.04
C ARG A 232 -2.79 -16.86 -2.64
N ASP A 233 -3.02 -18.04 -2.09
CA ASP A 233 -1.97 -18.96 -1.62
C ASP A 233 -1.04 -18.26 -0.61
N ILE A 234 -1.62 -17.68 0.43
CA ILE A 234 -0.89 -16.90 1.45
C ILE A 234 -0.93 -17.62 2.79
N TYR A 235 0.22 -17.67 3.45
CA TYR A 235 0.36 -18.16 4.80
C TYR A 235 0.81 -17.03 5.73
N VAL A 236 -0.01 -16.76 6.75
CA VAL A 236 0.27 -15.76 7.78
C VAL A 236 0.46 -16.48 9.11
N GLU A 237 1.68 -16.46 9.64
CA GLU A 237 1.98 -17.04 10.95
C GLU A 237 1.42 -16.19 12.07
N SER A 238 1.66 -14.88 12.00
CA SER A 238 1.18 -13.93 13.00
C SER A 238 0.85 -12.58 12.40
N CYS A 239 -0.25 -11.98 12.85
CA CYS A 239 -0.63 -10.60 12.54
C CYS A 239 -1.48 -9.98 13.65
N LYS A 240 -1.61 -8.66 13.62
CA LYS A 240 -2.51 -7.90 14.49
C LYS A 240 -3.95 -7.96 13.98
N TYR A 241 -4.21 -7.50 12.76
CA TYR A 241 -5.49 -7.69 12.08
C TYR A 241 -5.31 -8.63 10.89
N PHE A 242 -6.29 -9.50 10.66
CA PHE A 242 -6.33 -10.28 9.43
C PHE A 242 -6.68 -9.36 8.25
N VAL A 243 -7.83 -8.67 8.29
CA VAL A 243 -8.18 -7.67 7.27
C VAL A 243 -8.63 -6.38 7.93
N LYS A 244 -7.98 -5.28 7.58
CA LYS A 244 -8.39 -3.94 7.99
C LYS A 244 -8.56 -3.06 6.77
N ALA A 245 -9.80 -2.79 6.40
CA ALA A 245 -10.13 -2.00 5.23
C ALA A 245 -10.97 -0.78 5.62
N LYS A 246 -10.46 0.40 5.27
CA LYS A 246 -11.15 1.67 5.43
C LYS A 246 -11.22 2.37 4.08
N GLY A 247 -12.28 2.09 3.35
CA GLY A 247 -12.60 2.70 2.06
C GLY A 247 -13.08 4.14 2.16
N ILE A 248 -13.52 4.66 1.03
CA ILE A 248 -14.14 5.98 0.88
C ILE A 248 -15.61 5.75 0.50
N PRO A 249 -16.61 6.36 1.16
CA PRO A 249 -18.02 6.05 0.88
C PRO A 249 -18.48 6.22 -0.57
N GLU A 250 -18.04 7.28 -1.27
CA GLU A 250 -18.32 7.49 -2.70
C GLU A 250 -17.41 6.72 -3.65
N SER A 251 -16.31 6.13 -3.15
CA SER A 251 -15.39 5.29 -3.92
C SER A 251 -14.92 4.09 -3.07
N PRO A 252 -15.84 3.15 -2.79
CA PRO A 252 -15.55 2.04 -1.89
C PRO A 252 -14.41 1.18 -2.43
N LEU A 253 -13.67 0.55 -1.53
CA LEU A 253 -12.72 -0.51 -1.90
C LEU A 253 -13.51 -1.61 -2.60
N SER A 254 -13.15 -1.96 -3.83
CA SER A 254 -13.98 -2.87 -4.63
C SER A 254 -13.26 -4.08 -5.24
N GLY A 255 -13.98 -5.17 -5.50
CA GLY A 255 -13.47 -6.30 -6.27
C GLY A 255 -12.20 -6.93 -5.67
N VAL A 256 -12.24 -7.26 -4.36
CA VAL A 256 -11.11 -7.88 -3.66
C VAL A 256 -11.38 -9.37 -3.47
N ARG A 257 -10.40 -10.21 -3.83
CA ARG A 257 -10.43 -11.66 -3.67
C ARG A 257 -9.27 -12.11 -2.79
N ILE A 258 -9.58 -12.69 -1.64
CA ILE A 258 -8.61 -13.30 -0.75
C ILE A 258 -8.90 -14.80 -0.73
N GLU A 259 -8.04 -15.58 -1.39
CA GLU A 259 -8.33 -16.98 -1.73
C GLU A 259 -7.24 -17.93 -1.22
N ASN A 260 -7.62 -19.08 -0.66
CA ASN A 260 -6.66 -20.06 -0.15
C ASN A 260 -5.63 -19.42 0.81
N VAL A 261 -6.13 -18.83 1.89
CA VAL A 261 -5.30 -18.15 2.89
C VAL A 261 -5.44 -18.83 4.24
N ARG A 262 -4.29 -19.12 4.87
CA ARG A 262 -4.22 -19.66 6.23
C ARG A 262 -3.57 -18.63 7.15
N VAL A 263 -4.21 -18.36 8.27
CA VAL A 263 -3.72 -17.47 9.33
C VAL A 263 -3.66 -18.24 10.65
N ASP A 264 -2.47 -18.50 11.14
CA ASP A 264 -2.26 -19.27 12.38
C ASP A 264 -2.50 -18.45 13.64
N HIS A 265 -2.24 -17.14 13.61
CA HIS A 265 -2.54 -16.25 14.71
C HIS A 265 -2.87 -14.84 14.24
N SER A 266 -4.12 -14.42 14.41
CA SER A 266 -4.52 -13.02 14.29
C SER A 266 -5.04 -12.50 15.61
N GLN A 267 -4.55 -11.35 16.10
CA GLN A 267 -5.06 -10.76 17.35
C GLN A 267 -6.48 -10.20 17.20
N ARG A 268 -6.84 -9.78 15.98
CA ARG A 268 -8.13 -9.21 15.59
C ARG A 268 -8.56 -9.81 14.26
N LEU A 269 -9.86 -10.02 14.06
CA LEU A 269 -10.36 -10.54 12.80
C LEU A 269 -10.38 -9.46 11.72
N MET A 270 -11.54 -8.84 11.52
CA MET A 270 -11.82 -8.04 10.35
C MET A 270 -12.59 -6.77 10.72
N SER A 271 -12.17 -5.67 10.12
CA SER A 271 -12.88 -4.39 10.18
C SER A 271 -12.96 -3.83 8.77
N LEU A 272 -14.16 -3.85 8.19
CA LEU A 272 -14.44 -3.54 6.79
C LEU A 272 -15.39 -2.34 6.71
N TYR A 273 -14.87 -1.22 6.24
CA TYR A 273 -15.60 0.03 6.11
C TYR A 273 -15.62 0.46 4.65
N ASP A 274 -16.81 0.75 4.13
CA ASP A 274 -17.01 1.27 2.76
C ASP A 274 -16.35 0.37 1.71
N VAL A 275 -16.84 -0.88 1.66
CA VAL A 275 -16.34 -1.91 0.77
C VAL A 275 -17.44 -2.42 -0.15
N ASP A 276 -17.09 -2.82 -1.36
CA ASP A 276 -18.01 -3.42 -2.33
C ASP A 276 -17.38 -4.67 -2.94
N ASP A 277 -18.09 -5.79 -3.01
CA ASP A 277 -17.62 -6.98 -3.73
C ASP A 277 -16.28 -7.54 -3.18
N ILE A 278 -16.27 -7.82 -1.87
CA ILE A 278 -15.15 -8.46 -1.16
C ILE A 278 -15.46 -9.94 -0.97
N VAL A 279 -14.59 -10.81 -1.46
CA VAL A 279 -14.77 -12.26 -1.30
C VAL A 279 -13.57 -12.91 -0.64
N LEU A 280 -13.86 -13.60 0.47
CA LEU A 280 -12.95 -14.53 1.11
C LEU A 280 -13.33 -15.94 0.68
N LYS A 281 -12.40 -16.71 0.12
CA LYS A 281 -12.67 -18.07 -0.36
C LYS A 281 -11.62 -19.04 0.14
N GLN A 282 -12.04 -20.13 0.78
CA GLN A 282 -11.13 -21.13 1.35
C GLN A 282 -10.11 -20.49 2.32
N VAL A 283 -10.60 -19.62 3.19
CA VAL A 283 -9.77 -18.95 4.19
C VAL A 283 -9.92 -19.66 5.53
N THR A 284 -8.82 -19.90 6.24
CA THR A 284 -8.83 -20.38 7.64
C THR A 284 -8.08 -19.40 8.52
N VAL A 285 -8.72 -18.88 9.57
CA VAL A 285 -8.11 -17.95 10.52
C VAL A 285 -8.28 -18.44 11.95
N HIS A 286 -7.21 -18.42 12.72
CA HIS A 286 -7.22 -18.65 14.17
C HIS A 286 -7.05 -17.32 14.91
N SER A 287 -7.99 -17.00 15.81
CA SER A 287 -8.02 -15.71 16.50
C SER A 287 -8.73 -15.80 17.86
N PRO A 288 -8.20 -15.17 18.93
CA PRO A 288 -8.91 -15.03 20.20
C PRO A 288 -10.04 -13.98 20.11
N ASP A 289 -9.96 -13.05 19.16
CA ASP A 289 -11.01 -12.08 18.84
C ASP A 289 -12.13 -12.74 18.06
N THR A 290 -13.37 -12.39 18.42
CA THR A 290 -14.59 -13.01 17.91
C THR A 290 -15.39 -12.10 17.00
N VAL A 291 -15.01 -10.83 16.85
CA VAL A 291 -15.83 -9.83 16.15
C VAL A 291 -15.37 -9.63 14.71
N VAL A 292 -16.30 -9.78 13.78
CA VAL A 292 -16.17 -9.33 12.39
C VAL A 292 -17.05 -8.10 12.22
N GLU A 293 -16.42 -6.96 11.97
CA GLU A 293 -17.12 -5.68 11.81
C GLU A 293 -17.22 -5.31 10.34
N ILE A 294 -18.45 -5.06 9.86
CA ILE A 294 -18.73 -4.63 8.50
C ILE A 294 -19.69 -3.44 8.52
N ASN A 295 -19.22 -2.31 8.02
CA ASN A 295 -19.92 -1.05 8.04
C ASN A 295 -19.97 -0.43 6.63
N ASN A 296 -21.17 -0.30 6.06
CA ASN A 296 -21.40 0.07 4.66
C ASN A 296 -20.67 -0.88 3.69
N GLY A 297 -20.82 -2.20 3.91
CA GLY A 297 -20.22 -3.24 3.08
C GLY A 297 -21.25 -3.88 2.15
N LYS A 298 -21.00 -3.89 0.84
CA LYS A 298 -21.90 -4.45 -0.17
C LYS A 298 -21.27 -5.70 -0.80
N LYS A 299 -22.09 -6.71 -1.10
CA LYS A 299 -21.64 -7.98 -1.73
C LYS A 299 -20.41 -8.60 -1.03
N VAL A 300 -20.38 -8.61 0.31
CA VAL A 300 -19.31 -9.30 1.04
C VAL A 300 -19.65 -10.79 1.11
N LYS A 301 -18.73 -11.67 0.71
CA LYS A 301 -18.98 -13.12 0.70
C LYS A 301 -17.86 -13.91 1.33
N PHE A 302 -18.20 -14.81 2.24
CA PHE A 302 -17.28 -15.79 2.82
C PHE A 302 -17.64 -17.16 2.28
N ILE A 303 -16.76 -17.80 1.52
CA ILE A 303 -17.03 -19.05 0.81
C ILE A 303 -16.05 -20.10 1.32
N LYS A 304 -16.54 -21.11 2.05
CA LYS A 304 -15.69 -22.11 2.72
C LYS A 304 -14.65 -21.45 3.65
N THR A 305 -15.02 -20.34 4.28
CA THR A 305 -14.19 -19.64 5.27
C THR A 305 -14.43 -20.22 6.65
N LYS A 306 -13.35 -20.53 7.36
CA LYS A 306 -13.36 -21.06 8.72
C LYS A 306 -12.68 -20.06 9.65
N ILE A 307 -13.39 -19.61 10.66
CA ILE A 307 -12.86 -18.76 11.72
C ILE A 307 -12.86 -19.60 13.00
N ASN A 308 -11.67 -19.90 13.49
CA ASN A 308 -11.43 -20.75 14.65
C ASN A 308 -11.08 -19.88 15.86
N HIS A 309 -11.69 -20.21 16.99
CA HIS A 309 -11.49 -19.54 18.28
C HIS A 309 -11.06 -20.54 19.34
N GLU A 310 -10.70 -20.02 20.52
CA GLU A 310 -10.62 -20.83 21.74
C GLU A 310 -11.96 -21.53 22.03
N GLU A 311 -11.91 -22.64 22.75
CA GLU A 311 -13.08 -23.48 23.04
C GLU A 311 -14.24 -22.68 23.66
N GLY A 312 -15.45 -22.93 23.17
CA GLY A 312 -16.68 -22.26 23.64
C GLY A 312 -16.98 -20.89 23.03
N LYS A 313 -16.05 -20.27 22.29
CA LYS A 313 -16.27 -18.98 21.61
C LYS A 313 -16.86 -19.16 20.20
N LYS A 314 -17.65 -18.19 19.76
CA LYS A 314 -18.26 -18.13 18.42
C LYS A 314 -17.98 -16.79 17.76
N THR A 315 -17.96 -16.76 16.43
CA THR A 315 -17.84 -15.52 15.68
C THR A 315 -19.13 -14.70 15.77
N HIS A 316 -18.99 -13.40 16.04
CA HIS A 316 -20.05 -12.40 16.06
C HIS A 316 -19.86 -11.44 14.89
N TYR A 317 -20.93 -11.22 14.12
CA TYR A 317 -20.92 -10.33 12.96
C TYR A 317 -21.65 -9.02 13.30
N GLU A 318 -20.91 -7.93 13.36
CA GLU A 318 -21.45 -6.58 13.57
C GLU A 318 -21.68 -5.93 12.20
N LEU A 319 -22.92 -5.96 11.72
CA LEU A 319 -23.30 -5.46 10.41
C LEU A 319 -24.05 -4.13 10.55
N LYS A 320 -23.52 -3.07 9.94
CA LYS A 320 -24.19 -1.77 9.83
C LYS A 320 -24.27 -1.38 8.36
N ASP A 321 -25.49 -1.21 7.85
CA ASP A 321 -25.75 -0.90 6.43
C ASP A 321 -24.99 -1.85 5.48
N ALA A 322 -24.93 -3.15 5.84
CA ALA A 322 -24.06 -4.12 5.20
C ALA A 322 -24.77 -5.41 4.76
N GLN A 323 -24.24 -6.05 3.72
CA GLN A 323 -24.70 -7.31 3.15
C GLN A 323 -23.55 -8.33 3.18
N LEU A 324 -23.75 -9.42 3.93
CA LEU A 324 -22.81 -10.52 4.09
C LEU A 324 -23.48 -11.86 3.70
N GLU A 325 -22.81 -12.62 2.83
CA GLU A 325 -23.14 -14.00 2.46
C GLU A 325 -22.09 -14.95 3.07
N LEU A 326 -22.53 -16.04 3.72
CA LEU A 326 -21.68 -17.03 4.39
C LEU A 326 -21.78 -18.42 3.74
#